data_AF-A0A2D8QNU3-F1
#
_entry.id   AF-A0A2D8QNU3-F1
#
_cell.length_a   1.000
_cell.length_b   1.000
_cell.length_c   1.000
_cell.angle_alpha   90.00
_cell.angle_beta   90.00
_cell.angle_gamma   90.00
#
_symmetry.space_group_name_H-M   'P 1'
#
loop_
_entity.id
_entity.type
_entity.pdbx_description
1 polymer ?
#
loop_
_entity_poly.entity_id
_entity_poly.type
_entity_poly.pdbx_seq_one_letter_code
_entity_poly.pdbx_strand_id
1 'polypeptide(L)' 'MSKPVLGMFIGLIAGIFAGLAMIAYFEVINWFDRWCVLASTMLFSQLLGATIASAWGKPHRPE' A
#
# COMPACT_ATOMS: atom_id res chain seq x y z
N MET A 1 -18.35 1.96 -4.28
CA MET A 1 -17.19 2.58 -3.59
C MET A 1 -16.53 3.57 -4.53
N SER A 2 -16.02 4.70 -4.02
CA SER A 2 -15.25 5.65 -4.83
C SER A 2 -13.95 4.99 -5.33
N LYS A 3 -13.51 5.30 -6.56
CA LYS A 3 -12.30 4.74 -7.18
C LYS A 3 -11.05 4.81 -6.27
N PRO A 4 -10.80 5.92 -5.53
CA PRO A 4 -9.66 6.01 -4.61
C PRO A 4 -9.74 5.02 -3.45
N VAL A 5 -10.95 4.77 -2.91
CA VAL A 5 -11.14 3.81 -1.81
C VAL A 5 -10.84 2.39 -2.28
N LEU A 6 -11.22 2.03 -3.50
CA LEU A 6 -10.86 0.73 -4.08
C LEU A 6 -9.34 0.60 -4.23
N GLY A 7 -8.67 1.64 -4.73
CA GLY A 7 -7.20 1.68 -4.83
C GLY A 7 -6.50 1.53 -3.47
N MET A 8 -7.05 2.16 -2.43
CA MET A 8 -6.55 2.05 -1.06
C MET A 8 -6.59 0.61 -0.55
N PHE A 9 -7.71 -0.11 -0.75
CA PHE A 9 -7.83 -1.51 -0.34
C PHE A 9 -6.88 -2.44 -1.11
N ILE A 10 -6.70 -2.22 -2.41
CA ILE A 10 -5.73 -2.97 -3.21
C ILE A 10 -4.30 -2.71 -2.70
N GLY A 11 -3.98 -1.44 -2.44
CA GLY A 11 -2.71 -1.04 -1.82
C GLY A 11 -2.50 -1.65 -0.44
N LEU A 12 -3.54 -1.74 0.40
CA LEU A 12 -3.46 -2.39 1.70
C LEU A 12 -3.05 -3.85 1.57
N ILE A 13 -3.71 -4.61 0.68
CA ILE A 13 -3.42 -6.02 0.47
C ILE A 13 -1.99 -6.18 -0.05
N ALA A 14 -1.60 -5.41 -1.07
CA ALA A 14 -0.24 -5.43 -1.62
C ALA A 14 0.82 -5.07 -0.58
N GLY A 15 0.55 -4.07 0.27
CA GLY A 15 1.42 -3.64 1.36
C GLY A 15 1.62 -4.72 2.43
N ILE A 16 0.58 -5.49 2.78
CA ILE A 16 0.70 -6.63 3.71
C ILE A 16 1.64 -7.69 3.12
N PHE A 17 1.42 -8.11 1.86
CA PHE A 17 2.27 -9.11 1.23
C PHE A 17 3.73 -8.63 1.11
N ALA A 18 3.94 -7.38 0.70
CA ALA A 18 5.27 -6.79 0.61
C ALA A 18 5.96 -6.68 1.99
N GLY A 19 5.23 -6.25 3.02
CA GLY A 19 5.74 -6.15 4.38
C GLY A 19 6.15 -7.51 4.95
N LEU A 20 5.32 -8.54 4.76
CA LEU A 20 5.65 -9.91 5.15
C LEU A 20 6.86 -10.45 4.38
N ALA A 21 6.96 -10.17 3.08
CA ALA A 21 8.11 -10.55 2.26
C ALA A 21 9.40 -9.87 2.74
N MET A 22 9.36 -8.58 3.09
CA MET A 22 10.51 -7.86 3.64
C MET A 22 10.95 -8.43 4.98
N ILE A 23 10.01 -8.74 5.88
CA ILE A 23 10.32 -9.33 7.19
C ILE A 23 11.04 -10.68 7.02
N ALA A 24 10.56 -11.50 6.08
CA ALA A 24 11.18 -12.78 5.77
C ALA A 24 12.55 -12.63 5.11
N TYR A 25 12.69 -11.70 4.15
CA TYR A 25 13.93 -11.50 3.40
C TYR A 25 15.06 -10.90 4.24
N PHE A 26 14.75 -9.91 5.09
CA PHE A 26 15.73 -9.26 5.97
C PHE A 26 15.92 -9.99 7.31
N GLU A 27 15.28 -11.14 7.49
CA GLU A 27 15.31 -11.95 8.71
C GLU A 27 15.16 -11.10 9.97
N VAL A 28 14.21 -10.14 9.96
CA VAL A 28 14.08 -9.17 11.05
C VAL A 28 13.81 -9.92 12.35
N ILE A 29 14.79 -10.01 13.25
CA ILE A 29 14.69 -10.86 14.46
C ILE A 29 13.77 -10.21 15.49
N ASN A 30 13.90 -8.89 15.65
CA ASN A 30 13.23 -8.15 16.70
C ASN A 30 11.74 -7.99 16.43
N TRP A 31 10.92 -8.28 17.44
CA TRP A 31 9.45 -8.28 17.29
C TRP A 31 8.89 -6.90 16.99
N PHE A 32 9.39 -5.86 17.64
CA PHE A 32 8.92 -4.48 17.44
C PHE A 32 9.24 -3.98 16.02
N ASP A 33 10.42 -4.31 15.51
CA ASP A 33 10.85 -3.90 14.16
C ASP A 33 9.98 -4.56 13.07
N ARG A 34 9.54 -5.81 13.28
CA ARG A 34 8.59 -6.48 12.37
C ARG A 34 7.30 -5.69 12.22
N TRP A 35 6.70 -5.27 13.33
CA TRP A 35 5.47 -4.48 13.29
C TRP A 35 5.70 -3.10 12.67
N CYS A 36 6.84 -2.48 12.95
CA CYS A 36 7.20 -1.18 12.37
C CYS A 36 7.33 -1.27 10.85
N VAL A 37 8.03 -2.29 10.33
CA VAL A 37 8.16 -2.55 8.90
C VAL A 37 6.80 -2.82 8.26
N LEU A 38 5.98 -3.69 8.88
CA LEU A 38 4.65 -4.03 8.37
C LEU A 38 3.73 -2.81 8.32
N ALA A 39 3.64 -2.04 9.39
CA ALA A 39 2.80 -0.85 9.45
C ALA A 39 3.24 0.22 8.45
N SER A 40 4.55 0.45 8.33
CA SER A 40 5.12 1.43 7.39
C SER A 40 4.84 1.05 5.94
N THR A 41 5.05 -0.23 5.58
CA THR A 41 4.78 -0.73 4.22
C THR A 41 3.29 -0.75 3.89
N MET A 42 2.43 -1.11 4.85
CA MET A 42 0.98 -1.03 4.71
C MET A 42 0.50 0.40 4.47
N LEU A 43 0.98 1.38 5.26
CA LEU A 43 0.60 2.79 5.11
C LEU A 43 1.08 3.35 3.77
N PHE A 44 2.34 3.08 3.41
CA PHE A 44 2.91 3.51 2.14
C PHE A 44 2.11 2.96 0.94
N SER A 45 1.83 1.66 0.93
CA SER A 45 1.14 1.03 -0.21
C SER A 45 -0.33 1.46 -0.29
N GLN A 46 -1.01 1.70 0.83
CA GLN A 46 -2.36 2.27 0.85
C GLN A 46 -2.40 3.67 0.22
N LEU A 47 -1.49 4.56 0.61
CA LEU A 47 -1.39 5.91 0.06
C LEU A 47 -1.05 5.86 -1.43
N LEU A 48 -0.13 4.98 -1.82
CA LEU A 48 0.22 4.76 -3.22
C LEU A 48 -0.98 4.29 -4.05
N GLY A 49 -1.69 3.25 -3.57
CA GLY A 49 -2.86 2.70 -4.25
C GLY A 49 -4.01 3.71 -4.36
N ALA A 50 -4.28 4.47 -3.31
CA ALA A 50 -5.25 5.56 -3.35
C ALA A 50 -4.85 6.64 -4.36
N THR A 51 -3.57 7.01 -4.42
CA THR A 51 -3.04 8.01 -5.35
C THR A 51 -3.16 7.54 -6.81
N ILE A 52 -2.74 6.31 -7.13
CA ILE A 52 -2.85 5.73 -8.47
C ILE A 52 -4.32 5.69 -8.93
N ALA A 53 -5.21 5.20 -8.07
CA ALA A 53 -6.64 5.12 -8.40
C ALA A 53 -7.28 6.51 -8.55
N SER A 54 -6.79 7.52 -7.83
CA SER A 54 -7.23 8.90 -8.01
C SER A 54 -6.73 9.50 -9.33
N ALA A 55 -5.51 9.17 -9.75
CA ALA A 55 -4.92 9.62 -11.01
C ALA A 55 -5.66 9.01 -12.21
N TRP A 56 -5.98 7.71 -12.15
CA TRP A 56 -6.77 7.02 -13.19
C TRP A 56 -8.24 7.44 -13.21
N GLY A 57 -8.75 7.95 -12.09
CA GLY A 57 -10.13 8.39 -11.96
C GLY A 57 -10.44 9.73 -12.63
N LYS A 58 -9.43 10.54 -12.99
CA LYS A 58 -9.63 11.82 -13.66
C LYS A 58 -10.01 11.59 -15.13
N PRO A 59 -11.20 12.02 -15.58
CA PRO A 59 -11.48 12.06 -17.01
C PRO A 59 -10.46 13.00 -17.65
N HIS A 60 -9.78 12.53 -18.69
CA HIS A 60 -9.12 13.42 -19.64
C HIS A 60 -10.23 14.36 -20.12
N ARG A 61 -10.20 15.64 -19.73
CA ARG A 61 -11.04 16.64 -20.37
C ARG A 61 -10.60 16.65 -21.84
N PRO A 62 -11.48 16.31 -22.80
CA PRO A 62 -11.26 16.71 -24.17
C PRO A 62 -11.53 18.21 -24.18
N GLU A 63 -10.46 18.99 -24.08
CA GLU A 63 -10.47 20.35 -24.62
C GLU A 63 -10.35 20.32 -26.14
#